data_AF-S0FAH1-F1
#
_entry.id   AF-S0FAH1-F1
#
_cell.length_a   1.000
_cell.length_b   1.000
_cell.length_c   1.000
_cell.angle_alpha   90.00
_cell.angle_beta   90.00
_cell.angle_gamma   90.00
#
_symmetry.space_group_name_H-M   'P 1'
#
loop_
_entity.id
_entity.type
_entity.pdbx_description
1 polymer ?
#
loop_
_entity_poly.entity_id
_entity_poly.type
_entity_poly.pdbx_seq_one_letter_code
_entity_poly.pdbx_strand_id
1 'polypeptide(L)'
;MATGTLYGGILEIFHLSDSSISLSDVYRFYEPSVSFSSGDLIPEKDMKYGFSAMSATDDVIYSVLIGDSDPNKLNNISVFDWNGKGLIRYKTDKQIFKLSCYPGNPSELYALTFSPSEGFSLYLYRVKTNNGIQ
;
A
#
# COMPACT_ATOMS: atom_id res chain seq x y z
N MET A 1 9.72 5.95 7.79
CA MET A 1 8.38 6.20 7.18
C MET A 1 8.38 5.69 5.76
N ALA A 2 7.25 5.17 5.27
CA ALA A 2 7.10 4.75 3.87
C ALA A 2 5.84 5.40 3.26
N THR A 3 5.92 5.79 1.99
CA THR A 3 4.79 6.30 1.20
C THR A 3 4.85 5.74 -0.21
N GLY A 4 3.72 5.71 -0.90
CA GLY A 4 3.64 5.15 -2.23
C GLY A 4 2.67 5.91 -3.12
N THR A 5 2.96 5.93 -4.41
CA THR A 5 2.17 6.67 -5.39
C THR A 5 1.08 5.80 -5.99
N LEU A 6 -0.10 6.41 -6.22
CA LEU A 6 -1.21 5.77 -6.92
C LEU A 6 -0.99 5.72 -8.44
N TYR A 7 -0.48 6.82 -9.01
CA TYR A 7 -0.09 6.88 -10.42
C TYR A 7 1.33 6.34 -10.56
N GLY A 8 1.50 5.32 -11.40
CA GLY A 8 2.67 4.45 -11.33
C GLY A 8 2.63 3.61 -10.05
N GLY A 9 3.75 2.99 -9.69
CA GLY A 9 3.88 2.24 -8.44
C GLY A 9 5.23 2.52 -7.83
N ILE A 10 5.40 3.71 -7.27
CA ILE A 10 6.66 4.15 -6.66
C ILE A 10 6.50 4.04 -5.16
N LEU A 11 7.41 3.34 -4.49
CA LEU A 11 7.54 3.24 -3.04
C LEU A 11 8.75 4.07 -2.61
N GLU A 12 8.51 5.06 -1.76
CA GLU A 12 9.54 5.95 -1.22
C GLU A 12 9.70 5.73 0.28
N ILE A 13 10.94 5.53 0.70
CA ILE A 13 11.32 5.30 2.09
C ILE A 13 12.02 6.54 2.61
N PHE A 14 11.59 6.99 3.78
CA PHE A 14 12.11 8.18 4.44
C PHE A 14 12.68 7.82 5.80
N HIS A 15 13.91 8.26 6.03
CA HIS A 15 14.50 8.29 7.36
C HIS A 15 13.95 9.49 8.13
N LEU A 16 13.54 9.27 9.38
CA LEU A 16 13.04 10.29 10.27
C LEU A 16 14.07 10.52 11.37
N SER A 17 14.33 11.79 11.67
CA SER A 17 15.09 12.23 12.85
C SER A 17 14.27 13.27 13.59
N ASP A 18 14.73 13.66 14.78
CA ASP A 18 14.06 14.66 15.61
C ASP A 18 13.79 16.00 14.89
N SER A 19 14.58 16.33 13.87
CA SER A 19 14.53 17.63 13.18
C SER A 19 14.40 17.55 11.66
N SER A 20 14.43 16.36 11.06
CA SER A 20 14.40 16.24 9.60
C SER A 20 13.77 14.94 9.11
N ILE A 21 13.22 15.04 7.91
CA ILE A 21 12.72 13.92 7.09
C ILE A 21 13.58 13.91 5.83
N SER A 22 14.27 12.82 5.57
CA SER A 22 15.13 12.67 4.39
C SER A 22 14.75 11.44 3.60
N LEU A 23 14.66 11.57 2.28
CA LEU A 23 14.48 10.43 1.38
C LEU A 23 15.70 9.50 1.50
N SER A 24 15.44 8.23 1.79
CA SER A 24 16.44 7.18 1.91
C SER A 24 16.52 6.38 0.61
N ASP A 25 15.37 5.83 0.19
CA ASP A 25 15.31 4.87 -0.92
C ASP A 25 14.06 5.07 -1.77
N VAL A 26 14.16 4.68 -3.04
CA VAL A 26 13.05 4.73 -4.01
C VAL A 26 12.99 3.43 -4.81
N TYR A 27 11.86 2.73 -4.74
CA TYR A 27 11.60 1.51 -5.49
C TYR A 27 10.47 1.74 -6.50
N ARG A 28 10.73 1.46 -7.78
CA ARG A 28 9.76 1.65 -8.87
C ARG A 28 9.26 0.29 -9.35
N PHE A 29 7.99 0.02 -9.14
CA PHE A 29 7.32 -1.21 -9.59
C PHE A 29 6.66 -1.02 -10.95
N TYR A 30 6.04 0.15 -11.17
CA TYR A 30 5.40 0.53 -12.42
C TYR A 30 5.73 1.97 -12.77
N GLU A 31 6.11 2.21 -14.01
CA GLU A 31 6.27 3.57 -14.53
C GLU A 31 4.89 4.20 -14.75
N PRO A 32 4.68 5.47 -14.34
CA PRO A 32 3.45 6.18 -14.64
C PRO A 32 3.38 6.49 -16.14
N SER A 33 2.26 6.14 -16.77
CA SER A 33 1.95 6.47 -18.15
C SER A 33 0.74 7.38 -18.16
N VAL A 34 0.98 8.68 -18.30
CA VAL A 34 -0.04 9.73 -18.18
C VAL A 34 0.18 10.80 -19.24
N SER A 35 -0.91 11.40 -19.68
CA SER A 35 -0.91 12.63 -20.47
C SER A 35 -1.59 13.75 -19.69
N PHE A 36 -1.40 14.99 -20.13
CA PHE A 36 -2.05 16.15 -19.56
C PHE A 36 -2.91 16.84 -20.62
N SER A 37 -4.16 17.11 -20.28
CA SER A 37 -5.07 17.86 -21.14
C SER A 37 -5.85 18.86 -20.31
N SER A 38 -5.81 20.14 -20.68
CA SER A 38 -6.53 21.22 -19.98
C SER A 38 -6.25 21.32 -18.46
N GLY A 39 -5.07 20.87 -18.00
CA GLY A 39 -4.70 20.85 -16.58
C GLY A 39 -5.07 19.56 -15.85
N ASP A 40 -5.82 18.66 -16.48
CA ASP A 40 -6.15 17.35 -15.92
C ASP A 40 -5.07 16.33 -16.28
N LEU A 41 -4.73 15.49 -15.30
CA LEU A 41 -3.90 14.31 -15.50
C LEU A 41 -4.80 13.18 -16.03
N ILE A 42 -4.47 12.68 -17.20
CA ILE A 42 -5.21 11.62 -17.90
C ILE A 42 -4.34 10.35 -17.91
N PRO A 43 -4.75 9.29 -17.21
CA PRO A 43 -4.07 7.99 -17.28
C PRO A 43 -4.20 7.38 -18.66
N GLU A 44 -3.11 6.84 -19.18
CA GLU A 44 -3.17 6.01 -20.38
C GLU A 44 -3.92 4.70 -20.10
N LYS A 45 -4.55 4.13 -21.12
CA LYS A 45 -5.48 2.99 -20.97
C LYS A 45 -4.86 1.77 -20.27
N ASP A 46 -3.57 1.54 -20.48
CA ASP A 46 -2.81 0.41 -19.94
C ASP A 46 -1.92 0.78 -18.75
N MET A 47 -2.03 2.01 -18.24
CA MET A 47 -1.32 2.44 -17.05
C MET A 47 -1.69 1.53 -15.86
N LYS A 48 -0.67 1.00 -15.18
CA LYS A 48 -0.89 0.29 -13.92
C LYS A 48 -0.93 1.26 -12.76
N TYR A 49 -1.96 1.14 -11.93
CA TYR A 49 -2.06 1.87 -10.68
C TYR A 49 -1.23 1.19 -9.58
N GLY A 50 -0.68 2.01 -8.69
CA GLY A 50 0.23 1.60 -7.62
C GLY A 50 -0.44 1.47 -6.27
N PHE A 51 0.06 2.21 -5.30
CA PHE A 51 -0.32 2.11 -3.90
C PHE A 51 -1.52 3.00 -3.59
N SER A 52 -2.57 2.44 -2.97
CA SER A 52 -3.79 3.19 -2.62
C SER A 52 -4.02 3.36 -1.11
N ALA A 53 -3.50 2.42 -0.31
CA ALA A 53 -3.49 2.51 1.15
C ALA A 53 -2.19 1.92 1.67
N MET A 54 -1.62 2.51 2.71
CA MET A 54 -0.36 2.09 3.31
C MET A 54 -0.34 2.29 4.81
N SER A 55 0.39 1.42 5.51
CA SER A 55 0.75 1.54 6.92
C SER A 55 2.05 0.77 7.14
N ALA A 56 2.85 1.11 8.14
CA ALA A 56 4.13 0.45 8.38
C ALA A 56 4.43 0.30 9.86
N THR A 57 5.07 -0.80 10.21
CA THR A 57 5.75 -1.01 11.49
C THR A 57 7.26 -0.96 11.27
N ASP A 58 8.04 -1.08 12.33
CA ASP A 58 9.51 -1.11 12.21
C ASP A 58 10.03 -2.30 11.38
N ASP A 59 9.23 -3.37 11.26
CA ASP A 59 9.63 -4.58 10.54
C ASP A 59 9.21 -4.59 9.06
N VAL A 60 8.01 -4.11 8.76
CA VAL A 60 7.37 -4.31 7.45
C VAL A 60 6.47 -3.14 7.05
N ILE A 61 6.23 -3.05 5.75
CA ILE A 61 5.31 -2.11 5.13
C ILE A 61 4.11 -2.88 4.61
N TYR A 62 2.93 -2.51 5.08
CA TYR A 62 1.64 -3.00 4.60
C TYR A 62 1.06 -2.04 3.57
N SER A 63 0.51 -2.58 2.50
CA SER A 63 -0.14 -1.76 1.50
C SER A 63 -1.25 -2.46 0.74
N VAL A 64 -2.03 -1.67 0.03
CA VAL A 64 -2.82 -2.12 -1.12
C VAL A 64 -2.04 -1.69 -2.37
N LEU A 65 -1.31 -2.61 -3.00
CA LEU A 65 -0.69 -2.38 -4.30
C LEU A 65 -1.63 -2.89 -5.39
N ILE A 66 -2.19 -2.01 -6.22
CA ILE A 66 -3.21 -2.37 -7.22
C ILE A 66 -2.58 -3.25 -8.32
N GLY A 67 -1.58 -2.73 -9.04
CA GLY A 67 -0.83 -3.45 -10.07
C GLY A 67 -1.62 -3.81 -11.33
N ASP A 68 -2.70 -3.07 -11.58
CA ASP A 68 -3.68 -3.32 -12.63
C ASP A 68 -4.14 -1.98 -13.23
N SER A 69 -4.73 -2.03 -14.43
CA SER A 69 -5.30 -0.85 -15.10
C SER A 69 -6.66 -0.45 -14.54
N ASP A 70 -7.32 -1.33 -13.80
CA ASP A 70 -8.52 -0.98 -13.02
C ASP A 70 -8.11 -0.46 -11.63
N PRO A 71 -8.28 0.86 -11.33
CA PRO A 71 -7.92 1.43 -10.04
C PRO A 71 -8.78 0.91 -8.88
N ASN A 72 -9.88 0.20 -9.17
CA ASN A 72 -10.82 -0.32 -8.16
C ASN A 72 -10.45 -1.71 -7.63
N LYS A 73 -9.33 -2.31 -8.08
CA LYS A 73 -8.83 -3.61 -7.59
C LYS A 73 -8.13 -3.51 -6.23
N LEU A 74 -8.89 -3.03 -5.24
CA LEU A 74 -8.46 -2.75 -3.87
C LEU A 74 -8.55 -3.98 -2.93
N ASN A 75 -8.75 -5.18 -3.48
CA ASN A 75 -9.05 -6.41 -2.75
C ASN A 75 -7.78 -7.21 -2.38
N ASN A 76 -6.77 -6.53 -1.84
CA ASN A 76 -5.52 -7.18 -1.45
C ASN A 76 -4.81 -6.47 -0.30
N ILE A 77 -3.98 -7.22 0.42
CA ILE A 77 -2.96 -6.67 1.32
C ILE A 77 -1.62 -7.21 0.87
N SER A 78 -0.73 -6.33 0.45
CA SER A 78 0.65 -6.64 0.07
C SER A 78 1.59 -6.22 1.19
N VAL A 79 2.59 -7.05 1.48
CA VAL A 79 3.58 -6.81 2.53
C VAL A 79 4.95 -6.69 1.88
N PHE A 80 5.71 -5.67 2.27
CA PHE A 80 7.06 -5.42 1.79
C PHE A 80 8.02 -5.32 2.97
N ASP A 81 9.27 -5.68 2.76
CA ASP A 81 10.33 -5.23 3.65
C ASP A 81 10.75 -3.78 3.33
N TRP A 82 11.57 -3.20 4.20
CA TRP A 82 12.10 -1.84 4.03
C TRP A 82 13.09 -1.71 2.85
N ASN A 83 13.50 -2.82 2.23
CA ASN A 83 14.31 -2.85 1.01
C ASN A 83 13.43 -2.92 -0.26
N GLY A 84 12.11 -2.67 -0.13
CA GLY A 84 11.17 -2.67 -1.24
C GLY A 84 10.86 -4.05 -1.81
N LYS A 85 11.30 -5.13 -1.18
CA LYS A 85 11.00 -6.50 -1.65
C LYS A 85 9.62 -6.91 -1.17
N GLY A 86 8.78 -7.34 -2.09
CA GLY A 86 7.49 -7.97 -1.76
C GLY A 86 7.69 -9.30 -1.04
N LEU A 87 7.13 -9.42 0.16
CA LEU A 87 7.23 -10.60 1.01
C LEU A 87 6.04 -11.54 0.82
N ILE A 88 4.83 -10.99 0.82
CA ILE A 88 3.59 -11.76 0.68
C ILE A 88 2.45 -10.87 0.17
N ARG A 89 1.46 -11.48 -0.49
CA ARG A 89 0.24 -10.82 -0.95
C ARG A 89 -0.99 -11.65 -0.61
N TYR A 90 -1.86 -11.08 0.21
CA TYR A 90 -3.15 -11.63 0.59
C TYR A 90 -4.24 -11.12 -0.34
N LYS A 91 -5.20 -11.97 -0.67
CA LYS A 91 -6.46 -11.56 -1.30
C LYS A 91 -7.52 -11.39 -0.23
N THR A 92 -8.38 -10.39 -0.42
CA THR A 92 -9.52 -10.13 0.46
C THR A 92 -10.81 -10.13 -0.36
N ASP A 93 -11.93 -10.45 0.28
CA ASP A 93 -13.27 -10.34 -0.29
C ASP A 93 -13.80 -8.89 -0.24
N LYS A 94 -13.20 -8.03 0.59
CA LYS A 94 -13.56 -6.61 0.74
C LYS A 94 -12.54 -5.68 0.08
N GLN A 95 -13.01 -4.55 -0.44
CA GLN A 95 -12.13 -3.48 -0.93
C GLN A 95 -11.54 -2.73 0.27
N ILE A 96 -10.25 -2.40 0.23
CA ILE A 96 -9.54 -1.74 1.32
C ILE A 96 -9.22 -0.29 0.92
N PHE A 97 -9.66 0.67 1.72
CA PHE A 97 -9.46 2.11 1.48
C PHE A 97 -8.44 2.75 2.42
N LYS A 98 -8.29 2.22 3.64
CA LYS A 98 -7.28 2.64 4.60
C LYS A 98 -6.76 1.41 5.35
N LEU A 99 -5.49 1.47 5.73
CA LEU A 99 -4.82 0.50 6.58
C LEU A 99 -4.23 1.22 7.79
N SER A 100 -4.26 0.57 8.94
CA SER A 100 -3.57 1.00 10.16
C SER A 100 -3.05 -0.22 10.89
N CYS A 101 -1.74 -0.26 11.13
CA CYS A 101 -1.10 -1.25 11.99
C CYS A 101 -0.80 -0.66 13.38
N TYR A 102 -0.76 -1.52 14.38
CA TYR A 102 -0.26 -1.17 15.71
C TYR A 102 1.09 -1.88 15.93
N PRO A 103 2.18 -1.16 16.26
CA PRO A 103 3.49 -1.79 16.46
C PRO A 103 3.53 -2.87 17.54
N GLY A 104 2.70 -2.76 18.59
CA GLY A 104 2.64 -3.78 19.64
C GLY A 104 1.95 -5.09 19.22
N ASN A 105 1.30 -5.13 18.06
CA ASN A 105 0.82 -6.37 17.44
C ASN A 105 0.87 -6.25 15.91
N PRO A 106 2.05 -6.42 15.29
CA PRO A 106 2.24 -6.20 13.85
C PRO A 106 1.42 -7.19 13.01
N SER A 107 0.95 -8.31 13.57
CA SER A 107 0.10 -9.28 12.88
C SER A 107 -1.36 -8.82 12.74
N GLU A 108 -1.74 -7.72 13.39
CA GLU A 108 -3.10 -7.19 13.40
C GLU A 108 -3.19 -5.86 12.64
N LEU A 109 -4.05 -5.84 11.63
CA LEU A 109 -4.28 -4.69 10.74
C LEU A 109 -5.73 -4.26 10.80
N TYR A 110 -5.95 -3.02 11.23
CA TYR A 110 -7.24 -2.37 11.07
C TYR A 110 -7.36 -1.82 9.65
N ALA A 111 -8.52 -2.03 9.04
CA ALA A 111 -8.80 -1.57 7.70
C ALA A 111 -10.17 -0.90 7.62
N LEU A 112 -10.25 0.26 6.98
CA LEU A 112 -11.52 0.77 6.47
C LEU A 112 -11.81 0.04 5.17
N THR A 113 -12.87 -0.76 5.17
CA THR A 113 -13.24 -1.62 4.05
C THR A 113 -14.61 -1.25 3.48
N PHE A 114 -14.87 -1.69 2.26
CA PHE A 114 -16.20 -1.66 1.65
C PHE A 114 -16.53 -3.03 1.05
N SER A 115 -17.80 -3.45 1.21
CA SER A 115 -18.38 -4.53 0.43
C SER A 115 -19.86 -4.21 0.13
N PRO A 116 -20.45 -4.71 -0.98
CA PRO A 116 -21.86 -4.46 -1.28
C PRO A 116 -22.84 -4.92 -0.20
N SER A 117 -22.49 -5.96 0.56
CA SER A 117 -23.34 -6.53 1.61
C SER A 117 -23.27 -5.77 2.94
N GLU A 118 -22.13 -5.16 3.25
CA GLU A 118 -21.88 -4.53 4.57
C GLU A 118 -21.75 -3.01 4.50
N GLY A 119 -21.62 -2.43 3.30
CA GLY A 119 -21.23 -1.03 3.15
C GLY A 119 -19.82 -0.79 3.66
N PHE A 120 -19.56 0.43 4.14
CA PHE A 120 -18.28 0.77 4.79
C PHE A 120 -18.24 0.21 6.21
N SER A 121 -17.16 -0.51 6.53
CA SER A 121 -16.96 -1.12 7.84
C SER A 121 -15.48 -1.09 8.26
N LEU A 122 -15.25 -1.05 9.58
CA LEU A 122 -13.93 -1.25 10.15
C LEU A 122 -13.70 -2.75 10.35
N TYR A 123 -12.64 -3.29 9.77
CA TYR A 123 -12.32 -4.72 9.83
C TYR A 123 -10.93 -4.94 10.43
N LEU A 124 -10.76 -6.03 11.19
CA LEU A 124 -9.49 -6.47 11.73
C LEU A 124 -8.98 -7.67 10.92
N TYR A 125 -7.92 -7.47 10.15
CA TYR A 125 -7.22 -8.55 9.46
C TYR A 125 -6.09 -9.08 10.35
N ARG A 126 -5.97 -10.41 10.39
CA ARG A 126 -4.81 -11.09 10.99
C ARG A 126 -3.93 -11.63 9.88
N VAL A 127 -2.74 -11.07 9.73
CA VAL A 127 -1.77 -11.43 8.71
C VAL A 127 -0.59 -12.15 9.33
N LYS A 128 -0.05 -13.16 8.64
CA LYS A 128 1.22 -13.77 9.05
C LYS A 128 2.35 -12.86 8.60
N THR A 129 3.14 -12.37 9.54
CA THR A 129 4.48 -11.85 9.25
C THR A 129 5.46 -12.99 9.51
N ASN A 130 6.43 -13.20 8.61
CA ASN A 130 7.38 -14.31 8.73
C ASN A 130 8.40 -14.13 9.88
N ASN A 131 8.21 -13.17 10.79
CA ASN A 131 9.08 -12.93 11.94
C ASN A 131 8.63 -13.73 13.17
N GLY A 132 8.27 -15.00 12.94
CA GLY A 132 7.88 -15.96 13.97
C GLY A 132 8.83 -17.15 14.02
N ILE A 133 10.06 -16.93 14.47
CA ILE A 133 10.79 -17.91 15.26
C ILE A 133 11.16 -17.18 16.56
N GLN A 134 10.41 -17.48 17.62
CA GLN A 134 10.83 -17.21 18.99
C GLN A 134 12.09 -18.02 19.32
#